data_AF-A0A945PR14-F1
#
_entry.id   AF-A0A945PR14-F1
#
_cell.length_a   1.000
_cell.length_b   1.000
_cell.length_c   1.000
_cell.angle_alpha   90.00
_cell.angle_beta   90.00
_cell.angle_gamma   90.00
#
_symmetry.space_group_name_H-M   'P 1'
#
loop_
_entity.id
_entity.type
_entity.pdbx_description
1 polymer ?
#
loop_
_entity_poly.entity_id
_entity_poly.type
_entity_poly.pdbx_seq_one_letter_code
_entity_poly.pdbx_strand_id
1 'polypeptide(L)' 'AAGGTGGCPFAPGAAGNLDTYSLLQVLDSEGFTHDMHAEALQTAVAWLHEFLV' A
#
# COMPACT_ATOMS: atom_id res chain seq x y z
N ALA A 1 1.09 -2.45 -3.81
CA ALA A 1 -0.27 -3.01 -3.60
C ALA A 1 -0.95 -2.17 -2.53
N ALA A 2 -2.28 -1.95 -2.61
CA ALA A 2 -2.98 -1.16 -1.59
C ALA A 2 -2.76 -1.77 -0.20
N GLY A 3 -2.19 -1.01 0.73
CA GLY A 3 -1.93 -1.47 2.10
C GLY A 3 -0.88 -2.57 2.21
N GLY A 4 -0.05 -2.76 1.19
CA GLY A 4 0.93 -3.85 1.16
C GLY A 4 0.31 -5.25 1.08
N THR A 5 -0.97 -5.34 0.71
CA THR A 5 -1.73 -6.60 0.66
C THR A 5 -1.04 -7.72 -0.12
N GLY A 6 -1.24 -8.94 0.35
CA GLY A 6 -0.57 -10.15 -0.14
C GLY A 6 0.55 -10.61 0.79
N GLY A 7 1.16 -11.74 0.44
CA GLY A 7 2.26 -12.35 1.21
C GLY A 7 3.16 -13.18 0.29
N CYS A 8 4.32 -13.60 0.80
CA CYS A 8 5.21 -14.49 0.07
C CYS A 8 4.94 -15.95 0.47
N PRO A 9 4.44 -16.82 -0.43
CA PRO A 9 4.18 -18.22 -0.09
C PRO A 9 5.44 -19.01 0.25
N PHE A 10 6.61 -18.52 -0.18
CA PHE A 10 7.91 -19.12 0.12
C PHE A 10 8.58 -18.57 1.38
N ALA A 11 8.04 -17.51 1.99
CA ALA A 11 8.57 -16.89 3.19
C ALA A 11 7.43 -16.56 4.18
N PRO A 12 6.95 -17.55 4.96
CA PRO A 12 5.86 -17.37 5.90
C PRO A 12 6.13 -16.24 6.91
N GLY A 13 5.17 -15.34 7.09
CA GLY A 13 5.27 -14.20 8.02
C GLY A 13 6.08 -13.02 7.50
N ALA A 14 6.71 -13.11 6.33
CA ALA A 14 7.34 -11.96 5.70
C ALA A 14 6.27 -11.01 5.12
N ALA A 15 6.58 -9.71 5.14
CA ALA A 15 5.81 -8.73 4.39
C ALA A 15 5.78 -9.10 2.89
N GLY A 16 4.61 -9.01 2.27
CA GLY A 16 4.40 -9.35 0.87
C GLY A 16 4.81 -8.23 -0.07
N ASN A 17 3.83 -7.53 -0.61
CA ASN A 17 4.06 -6.44 -1.56
C ASN A 17 4.49 -5.15 -0.84
N LEU A 18 5.22 -4.29 -1.55
CA LEU A 18 5.41 -2.91 -1.12
C LEU A 18 4.06 -2.21 -0.99
N ASP A 19 3.86 -1.52 0.14
CA ASP A 19 2.69 -0.70 0.38
C ASP A 19 2.70 0.52 -0.54
N THR A 20 1.62 0.68 -1.32
CA THR A 20 1.47 1.80 -2.23
C THR A 20 1.45 3.14 -1.50
N TYR A 21 0.86 3.25 -0.30
CA TYR A 21 0.82 4.53 0.42
C TYR A 21 2.22 4.95 0.87
N SER A 22 2.99 4.01 1.43
CA SER A 22 4.39 4.23 1.79
C SER A 22 5.23 4.67 0.59
N LEU A 23 5.00 4.11 -0.61
CA LEU A 23 5.67 4.56 -1.83
C LEU A 23 5.28 5.99 -2.21
N LEU A 24 3.99 6.36 -2.13
CA LEU A 24 3.53 7.72 -2.43
C LEU A 24 4.21 8.75 -1.52
N GLN A 25 4.33 8.46 -0.23
CA GLN A 25 5.02 9.35 0.71
C GLN A 25 6.47 9.63 0.29
N VAL A 26 7.17 8.61 -0.23
CA VAL A 26 8.53 8.79 -0.76
C VAL A 26 8.52 9.61 -2.04
N LEU A 27 7.62 9.31 -2.99
CA LEU A 27 7.51 10.06 -4.24
C LEU A 27 7.19 11.54 -3.99
N ASP A 28 6.27 11.84 -3.08
CA ASP A 28 5.93 13.19 -2.64
C ASP A 28 7.15 13.89 -2.03
N SER A 29 7.90 13.20 -1.14
CA SER A 29 9.08 13.79 -0.49
C SER A 29 10.23 14.10 -1.45
N GLU A 30 10.35 13.32 -2.52
CA GLU A 30 11.39 13.48 -3.55
C GLU A 30 10.93 14.40 -4.69
N GLY A 31 9.69 14.92 -4.64
CA GLY A 31 9.16 15.87 -5.62
C GLY A 31 8.76 15.24 -6.96
N PHE A 32 8.50 13.93 -7.01
CA PHE A 32 7.97 13.27 -8.19
C PHE A 32 6.49 13.59 -8.39
N THR A 33 6.10 13.88 -9.63
CA THR A 33 4.70 14.10 -9.98
C THR A 33 3.95 12.79 -10.17
N HIS A 34 2.75 12.69 -9.64
CA HIS A 34 1.80 11.60 -9.89
C HIS A 34 0.36 12.05 -9.70
N ASP A 35 -0.59 11.32 -10.29
CA ASP A 35 -2.03 11.63 -10.20
C ASP A 35 -2.78 10.78 -9.15
N MET A 36 -2.02 10.17 -8.23
CA MET A 36 -2.58 9.32 -7.18
C MET A 36 -3.26 10.14 -6.09
N HIS A 37 -4.47 9.72 -5.68
CA HIS A 37 -5.21 10.34 -4.58
C HIS A 37 -4.98 9.57 -3.27
N ALA A 38 -4.22 10.16 -2.36
CA ALA A 38 -3.83 9.52 -1.11
C ALA A 38 -5.03 9.16 -0.22
N GLU A 39 -6.02 10.04 -0.07
CA GLU A 39 -7.20 9.77 0.76
C GLU A 39 -8.06 8.64 0.20
N ALA A 40 -8.23 8.59 -1.12
CA ALA A 40 -8.98 7.53 -1.80
C ALA A 40 -8.26 6.17 -1.63
N LEU A 41 -6.93 6.16 -1.73
CA LEU A 41 -6.13 4.96 -1.48
C LEU A 41 -6.29 4.48 -0.04
N GLN A 42 -6.18 5.36 0.95
CA GLN A 42 -6.34 4.98 2.36
C GLN A 42 -7.76 4.49 2.67
N THR A 43 -8.78 5.07 2.05
CA THR A 43 -10.17 4.57 2.15
C THR A 43 -10.29 3.14 1.63
N ALA A 44 -9.69 2.85 0.47
CA ALA A 44 -9.68 1.51 -0.09
C ALA A 44 -8.90 0.52 0.78
N VAL A 45 -7.78 0.93 1.39
CA VAL A 45 -7.00 0.11 2.32
C VAL A 45 -7.80 -0.21 3.58
N ALA A 46 -8.47 0.79 4.17
CA ALA A 46 -9.32 0.59 5.33
C ALA A 46 -10.42 -0.44 5.03
N TRP A 47 -11.11 -0.29 3.89
CA TRP A 47 -12.10 -1.27 3.44
C TRP A 47 -11.48 -2.67 3.26
N LEU A 48 -10.33 -2.81 2.61
CA LEU A 48 -9.66 -4.11 2.43
C LEU A 48 -9.31 -4.77 3.76
N HIS A 49 -8.86 -4.00 4.76
CA HIS A 49 -8.54 -4.53 6.07
C HIS A 49 -9.75 -5.10 6.81
N GLU A 50 -10.97 -4.60 6.56
CA GLU A 50 -12.19 -5.18 7.14
C GLU A 50 -12.49 -6.60 6.61
N PHE A 51 -11.97 -6.98 5.45
CA PHE A 51 -12.28 -8.27 4.79
C PHE A 51 -11.10 -9.26 4.76
N LEU A 52 -9.86 -8.77 4.82
CA LEU A 52 -8.67 -9.60 4.63
C LEU A 52 -7.87 -9.86 5.91
N VAL A 53 -8.16 -9.12 7.00
CA VAL A 53 -7.46 -9.21 8.28
C VAL A 53 -8.42 -9.68 9.37
#